data_AF-A0A9P9RH37-F1
#
_entry.id   AF-A0A9P9RH37-F1
#
_cell.length_a   1.000
_cell.length_b   1.000
_cell.length_c   1.000
_cell.angle_alpha   90.00
_cell.angle_beta   90.00
_cell.angle_gamma   90.00
#
_symmetry.space_group_name_H-M   'P 1'
#
loop_
_entity.id
_entity.type
_entity.pdbx_description
1 polymer ?
#
loop_
_entity_poly.entity_id
_entity_poly.type
_entity_poly.pdbx_seq_one_letter_code
_entity_poly.pdbx_strand_id
1 'polypeptide(L)'
;MLSTALIFSAIIAAARAQQVGTNTAEVHPALTVSKCTTSGCTTSAQSIVLDANWRWLHTTTAYTNCYSGNKWDPTLCPDGKTCAANCALDGGDYAATYGITTSGNNVKLQLVTGTNSGSRTYLMAAGSTTKYEMLKLLNAEFTFDVDVSNLPCGLNGALYLSEMQEDDSILLLLT
;
A
#
# COMPACT_ATOMS: atom_id res chain seq x y z
N MET A 1 39.14 -21.92 -33.62
CA MET A 1 37.87 -22.10 -32.91
C MET A 1 37.63 -20.84 -32.09
N LEU A 2 36.90 -19.86 -32.63
CA LEU A 2 36.56 -18.63 -31.89
C LEU A 2 35.23 -18.86 -31.17
N SER A 3 35.28 -18.96 -29.83
CA SER A 3 34.08 -18.99 -28.99
C SER A 3 33.41 -17.62 -29.04
N THR A 4 32.22 -17.57 -29.63
CA THR A 4 31.32 -16.40 -29.57
C THR A 4 30.51 -16.51 -28.27
N ALA A 5 30.83 -15.69 -27.27
CA ALA A 5 30.04 -15.58 -26.05
C ALA A 5 28.85 -14.63 -26.31
N LEU A 6 27.63 -15.16 -26.26
CA LEU A 6 26.39 -14.39 -26.28
C LEU A 6 26.17 -13.78 -24.89
N ILE A 7 26.40 -12.47 -24.76
CA ILE A 7 26.02 -11.70 -23.57
C ILE A 7 24.53 -11.38 -23.69
N PHE A 8 23.68 -12.14 -22.98
CA PHE A 8 22.28 -11.81 -22.80
C PHE A 8 22.18 -10.63 -21.82
N SER A 9 22.03 -9.42 -22.34
CA SER A 9 21.69 -8.25 -21.53
C SER A 9 20.20 -8.32 -21.19
N ALA A 10 19.86 -8.78 -19.98
CA ALA A 10 18.50 -8.73 -19.47
C ALA A 10 18.17 -7.28 -19.09
N ILE A 11 17.49 -6.57 -19.99
CA ILE A 11 16.89 -5.27 -19.67
C ILE A 11 15.66 -5.55 -18.80
N ILE A 12 15.82 -5.48 -17.48
CA ILE A 12 14.69 -5.48 -16.55
C ILE A 12 14.05 -4.09 -16.66
N ALA A 13 13.10 -3.94 -17.58
CA ALA A 13 12.25 -2.75 -17.60
C ALA A 13 11.30 -2.85 -16.40
N ALA A 14 11.58 -2.09 -15.34
CA ALA A 14 10.62 -1.89 -14.25
C ALA A 14 9.41 -1.14 -14.83
N ALA A 15 8.32 -1.87 -15.11
CA ALA A 15 7.07 -1.27 -15.54
C ALA A 15 6.46 -0.56 -14.32
N ARG A 16 6.57 0.78 -14.28
CA ARG A 16 5.82 1.56 -13.28
C ARG A 16 4.37 1.62 -13.73
N ALA A 17 3.49 0.96 -12.97
CA ALA A 17 2.05 0.95 -13.25
C ALA A 17 1.42 2.35 -13.09
N GLN A 18 2.01 3.22 -12.27
CA GLN A 18 1.58 4.61 -12.11
C GLN A 18 2.75 5.53 -11.75
N GLN A 19 2.63 6.84 -12.00
CA GLN A 19 3.62 7.82 -11.55
C GLN A 19 3.47 8.12 -10.04
N VAL A 20 4.52 8.69 -9.44
CA VAL A 20 4.54 9.11 -8.03
C VAL A 20 4.19 10.60 -7.96
N GLY A 21 3.09 10.91 -7.27
CA GLY A 21 2.66 12.28 -7.00
C GLY A 21 3.55 12.93 -5.95
N THR A 22 3.62 14.26 -5.98
CA THR A 22 4.51 15.04 -5.10
C THR A 22 3.82 16.24 -4.49
N ASN A 23 2.51 16.41 -4.66
CA ASN A 23 1.83 17.55 -4.05
C ASN A 23 1.57 17.33 -2.57
N THR A 24 1.33 16.07 -2.17
CA THR A 24 1.18 15.69 -0.77
C THR A 24 2.29 14.72 -0.39
N ALA A 25 3.01 15.03 0.68
CA ALA A 25 4.06 14.14 1.17
C ALA A 25 3.45 12.83 1.69
N GLU A 26 4.02 11.70 1.26
CA GLU A 26 3.65 10.39 1.78
C GLU A 26 4.47 10.08 3.03
N VAL A 27 3.79 9.96 4.17
CA VAL A 27 4.41 9.65 5.47
C VAL A 27 3.70 8.44 6.08
N HIS A 28 4.33 7.27 6.00
CA HIS A 28 3.76 6.02 6.50
C HIS A 28 3.60 6.07 8.04
N PRO A 29 2.39 5.84 8.59
CA PRO A 29 2.20 5.75 10.03
C PRO A 29 3.04 4.64 10.65
N ALA A 30 3.78 4.96 11.72
CA ALA A 30 4.66 4.01 12.40
C ALA A 30 3.85 2.93 13.11
N LEU A 31 4.35 1.69 13.10
CA LEU A 31 3.76 0.55 13.80
C LEU A 31 4.87 -0.35 14.34
N THR A 32 4.82 -0.67 15.62
CA THR A 32 5.75 -1.64 16.21
C THR A 32 5.17 -3.06 16.15
N VAL A 33 5.97 -4.02 15.70
CA VAL A 33 5.59 -5.44 15.61
C VAL A 33 6.59 -6.28 16.41
N SER A 34 6.13 -7.38 17.01
CA SER A 34 7.02 -8.31 17.70
C SER A 34 7.48 -9.42 16.76
N LYS A 35 8.81 -9.66 16.71
CA LYS A 35 9.41 -10.81 16.02
C LYS A 35 9.95 -11.77 17.08
N CYS A 36 9.42 -13.00 17.08
CA CYS A 36 9.64 -13.97 18.14
C CYS A 36 10.41 -15.20 17.65
N THR A 37 11.23 -15.75 18.52
CA THR A 37 11.82 -17.09 18.41
C THR A 37 11.45 -17.90 19.66
N THR A 38 11.88 -19.15 19.73
CA THR A 38 11.68 -19.98 20.93
C THR A 38 12.34 -19.40 22.19
N SER A 39 13.29 -18.45 22.06
CA SER A 39 13.96 -17.79 23.18
C SER A 39 13.30 -16.48 23.62
N GLY A 40 12.24 -16.03 22.95
CA GLY A 40 11.52 -14.79 23.28
C GLY A 40 11.30 -13.86 22.08
N CYS A 41 10.78 -12.66 22.34
CA CYS A 41 10.39 -11.70 21.33
C CYS A 41 11.23 -10.42 21.38
N THR A 42 11.49 -9.85 20.20
CA THR A 42 12.10 -8.52 20.04
C THR A 42 11.13 -7.59 19.32
N THR A 43 11.20 -6.29 19.63
CA THR A 43 10.38 -5.28 18.96
C THR A 43 11.04 -4.86 17.65
N SER A 44 10.26 -4.81 16.58
CA SER A 44 10.65 -4.35 15.25
C SER A 44 9.87 -3.08 14.90
N ALA A 45 10.59 -2.02 14.50
CA ALA A 45 9.99 -0.78 14.05
C ALA A 45 9.62 -0.89 12.57
N GLN A 46 8.32 -0.92 12.30
CA GLN A 46 7.73 -0.99 10.97
C GLN A 46 6.79 0.21 10.77
N SER A 47 6.08 0.22 9.66
CA SER A 47 5.04 1.21 9.36
C SER A 47 3.97 0.56 8.50
N ILE A 48 2.88 1.27 8.26
CA ILE A 48 1.83 0.85 7.35
C ILE A 48 1.70 1.82 6.18
N VAL A 49 1.26 1.32 5.02
CA VAL A 49 0.98 2.15 3.85
C VAL A 49 -0.45 1.91 3.36
N LEU A 50 -1.14 2.98 2.96
CA LEU A 50 -2.47 2.95 2.37
C LEU A 50 -2.41 2.40 0.95
N ASP A 51 -3.38 1.53 0.64
CA ASP A 51 -3.62 1.00 -0.70
C ASP A 51 -3.86 2.09 -1.75
N ALA A 52 -3.36 1.85 -2.97
CA ALA A 52 -3.41 2.82 -4.06
C ALA A 52 -4.83 3.26 -4.46
N ASN A 53 -5.86 2.41 -4.34
CA ASN A 53 -7.22 2.75 -4.77
C ASN A 53 -7.86 3.88 -3.95
N TRP A 54 -7.40 4.10 -2.71
CA TRP A 54 -7.90 5.18 -1.87
C TRP A 54 -7.21 6.52 -2.15
N ARG A 55 -6.09 6.50 -2.88
CA ARG A 55 -5.28 7.69 -3.08
C ARG A 55 -5.90 8.59 -4.13
N TRP A 56 -5.58 9.88 -3.98
CA TRP A 56 -5.87 10.83 -5.03
C TRP A 56 -5.03 10.52 -6.27
N LEU A 57 -5.72 10.47 -7.41
CA LEU A 57 -5.10 10.31 -8.71
C LEU A 57 -5.29 11.55 -9.57
N HIS A 58 -4.17 12.21 -9.90
CA HIS A 58 -4.15 13.47 -10.63
C HIS A 58 -3.07 13.47 -11.72
N THR A 59 -3.13 14.45 -12.61
CA THR A 59 -2.11 14.67 -13.63
C THR A 59 -0.71 14.86 -13.03
N THR A 60 0.33 14.36 -13.67
CA THR A 60 1.73 14.48 -13.19
C THR A 60 2.27 15.90 -13.10
N THR A 61 1.65 16.85 -13.81
CA THR A 61 2.13 18.24 -13.93
C THR A 61 1.24 19.26 -13.24
N ALA A 62 0.08 18.85 -12.72
CA ALA A 62 -0.93 19.74 -12.16
C ALA A 62 -1.87 18.99 -11.19
N TYR A 63 -2.92 19.67 -10.74
CA TYR A 63 -3.89 19.16 -9.77
C TYR A 63 -5.19 18.67 -10.42
N THR A 64 -5.20 18.45 -11.74
CA THR A 64 -6.40 17.98 -12.45
C THR A 64 -6.61 16.50 -12.17
N ASN A 65 -7.81 16.13 -11.73
CA ASN A 65 -8.13 14.75 -11.40
C ASN A 65 -8.12 13.87 -12.66
N CYS A 66 -7.42 12.74 -12.59
CA CYS A 66 -7.55 11.67 -13.59
C CYS A 66 -8.74 10.76 -13.31
N TYR A 67 -9.18 10.72 -12.04
CA TYR A 67 -10.32 9.93 -11.58
C TYR A 67 -11.16 10.75 -10.60
N SER A 68 -12.48 10.71 -10.72
CA SER A 68 -13.40 11.44 -9.83
C SER A 68 -14.69 10.68 -9.61
N GLY A 69 -15.03 10.46 -8.34
CA GLY A 69 -16.17 9.63 -7.94
C GLY A 69 -15.97 8.19 -8.41
N ASN A 70 -16.57 7.84 -9.55
CA ASN A 70 -16.45 6.52 -10.17
C ASN A 70 -16.07 6.56 -11.66
N LYS A 71 -15.54 7.68 -12.15
CA LYS A 71 -15.21 7.88 -13.57
C LYS A 71 -13.79 8.34 -13.78
N TRP A 72 -13.18 7.82 -14.85
CA TRP A 72 -11.93 8.31 -15.41
C TRP A 72 -12.17 9.53 -16.30
N ASP A 73 -11.20 10.45 -16.33
CA ASP A 73 -11.19 11.51 -17.34
C ASP A 73 -10.78 10.91 -18.70
N PRO A 74 -11.65 10.94 -19.73
CA PRO A 74 -11.37 10.27 -21.00
C PRO A 74 -10.29 10.97 -21.83
N THR A 75 -9.97 12.24 -21.53
CA THR A 75 -8.90 12.99 -22.21
C THR A 75 -7.55 12.61 -21.63
N LEU A 76 -7.47 12.47 -20.31
CA LEU A 76 -6.23 12.09 -19.61
C LEU A 76 -5.97 10.58 -19.66
N CYS A 77 -7.04 9.78 -19.65
CA CYS A 77 -7.02 8.32 -19.59
C CYS A 77 -7.84 7.68 -20.73
N PRO A 78 -7.45 7.88 -22.01
CA PRO A 78 -8.10 7.21 -23.14
C PRO A 78 -7.80 5.71 -23.21
N ASP A 79 -6.67 5.30 -22.64
CA ASP A 79 -6.23 3.91 -22.48
C ASP A 79 -5.33 3.78 -21.24
N GLY A 80 -5.10 2.56 -20.79
CA GLY A 80 -4.36 2.30 -19.54
C GLY A 80 -2.89 2.76 -19.58
N LYS A 81 -2.22 2.63 -20.74
CA LYS A 81 -0.81 3.02 -20.87
C LYS A 81 -0.67 4.54 -20.82
N THR A 82 -1.53 5.25 -21.55
CA THR A 82 -1.57 6.71 -21.54
C THR A 82 -1.95 7.24 -20.16
N CYS A 83 -2.94 6.64 -19.51
CA CYS A 83 -3.36 7.02 -18.16
C CYS A 83 -2.22 6.85 -17.13
N ALA A 84 -1.52 5.71 -17.14
CA ALA A 84 -0.38 5.44 -16.26
C ALA A 84 0.81 6.41 -16.47
N ALA A 85 0.98 6.94 -17.69
CA ALA A 85 2.00 7.94 -17.99
C ALA A 85 1.58 9.36 -17.56
N ASN A 86 0.29 9.68 -17.70
CA ASN A 86 -0.25 11.01 -17.42
C ASN A 86 -0.57 11.25 -15.94
N CYS A 87 -0.82 10.19 -15.18
CA CYS A 87 -1.41 10.27 -13.86
C CYS A 87 -0.49 9.73 -12.76
N ALA A 88 -0.55 10.36 -11.60
CA ALA A 88 0.27 10.08 -10.45
C ALA A 88 -0.58 9.82 -9.20
N LEU A 89 -0.18 8.82 -8.42
CA LEU A 89 -0.75 8.56 -7.09
C LEU A 89 -0.04 9.46 -6.08
N ASP A 90 -0.81 10.30 -5.40
CA ASP A 90 -0.25 11.25 -4.42
C ASP A 90 -0.18 10.65 -3.00
N GLY A 91 0.53 11.36 -2.12
CA GLY A 91 0.45 11.11 -0.69
C GLY A 91 -0.94 11.45 -0.14
N GLY A 92 -1.13 11.26 1.17
CA GLY A 92 -2.38 11.66 1.80
C GLY A 92 -2.32 11.74 3.32
N ASP A 93 -3.27 12.49 3.88
CA ASP A 93 -3.43 12.59 5.33
C ASP A 93 -4.16 11.36 5.88
N TYR A 94 -3.39 10.43 6.44
CA TYR A 94 -3.87 9.17 7.02
C TYR A 94 -4.99 9.40 8.04
N ALA A 95 -4.83 10.36 8.95
CA ALA A 95 -5.76 10.57 10.04
C ALA A 95 -6.98 11.38 9.57
N ALA A 96 -6.75 12.54 8.93
CA ALA A 96 -7.82 13.48 8.61
C ALA A 96 -8.66 13.04 7.41
N THR A 97 -8.06 12.38 6.42
CA THR A 97 -8.76 11.95 5.20
C THR A 97 -9.26 10.52 5.32
N TYR A 98 -8.44 9.61 5.85
CA TYR A 98 -8.74 8.18 5.81
C TYR A 98 -9.14 7.58 7.16
N GLY A 99 -9.02 8.33 8.27
CA GLY A 99 -9.36 7.83 9.61
C GLY A 99 -8.43 6.72 10.11
N ILE A 100 -7.20 6.69 9.62
CA ILE A 100 -6.16 5.71 9.97
C ILE A 100 -5.23 6.35 11.00
N THR A 101 -5.11 5.72 12.16
CA THR A 101 -4.21 6.17 13.22
C THR A 101 -3.43 5.00 13.81
N THR A 102 -2.21 5.26 14.26
CA THR A 102 -1.37 4.27 14.92
C THR A 102 -0.84 4.79 16.26
N SER A 103 -0.61 3.86 17.20
CA SER A 103 0.02 4.16 18.48
C SER A 103 0.74 2.92 18.98
N GLY A 104 2.08 2.94 18.99
CA GLY A 104 2.88 1.77 19.36
C GLY A 104 2.59 0.59 18.44
N ASN A 105 2.04 -0.50 18.99
CA ASN A 105 1.67 -1.72 18.30
C ASN A 105 0.20 -1.77 17.86
N ASN A 106 -0.53 -0.66 17.96
CA ASN A 106 -1.95 -0.57 17.62
C ASN A 106 -2.15 0.18 16.29
N VAL A 107 -3.04 -0.34 15.45
CA VAL A 107 -3.63 0.36 14.30
C VAL A 107 -5.15 0.47 14.52
N LYS A 108 -5.70 1.67 14.40
CA LYS A 108 -7.13 1.92 14.39
C LYS A 108 -7.58 2.42 13.02
N LEU A 109 -8.57 1.74 12.45
CA LEU A 109 -9.18 2.06 11.16
C LEU A 109 -10.63 2.51 11.39
N GLN A 110 -10.94 3.76 11.06
CA GLN A 110 -12.30 4.28 11.13
C GLN A 110 -13.05 4.02 9.82
N LEU A 111 -14.30 3.53 9.91
CA LEU A 111 -15.08 3.19 8.71
C LEU A 111 -15.41 4.42 7.87
N VAL A 112 -15.82 5.54 8.47
CA VAL A 112 -16.24 6.74 7.73
C VAL A 112 -15.50 7.95 8.25
N THR A 113 -14.84 8.68 7.34
CA THR A 113 -14.12 9.93 7.62
C THR A 113 -14.44 10.94 6.53
N GLY A 114 -15.29 11.94 6.82
CA GLY A 114 -15.81 12.84 5.79
C GLY A 114 -16.58 12.07 4.72
N THR A 115 -16.09 12.11 3.47
CA THR A 115 -16.64 11.33 2.34
C THR A 115 -15.89 10.03 2.06
N ASN A 116 -14.82 9.74 2.80
CA ASN A 116 -14.09 8.48 2.70
C ASN A 116 -14.83 7.36 3.44
N SER A 117 -14.91 6.19 2.81
CA SER A 117 -15.48 4.97 3.38
C SER A 117 -14.48 3.82 3.27
N GLY A 118 -14.14 3.23 4.42
CA GLY A 118 -13.19 2.14 4.55
C GLY A 118 -11.74 2.54 4.31
N SER A 119 -10.86 1.56 4.43
CA SER A 119 -9.43 1.68 4.14
C SER A 119 -8.82 0.29 4.03
N ARG A 120 -7.74 0.15 3.27
CA ARG A 120 -6.86 -1.02 3.29
C ARG A 120 -5.42 -0.57 3.45
N THR A 121 -4.68 -1.24 4.32
CA THR A 121 -3.27 -0.92 4.59
C THR A 121 -2.38 -2.15 4.54
N TYR A 122 -1.13 -1.96 4.16
CA TYR A 122 -0.11 -3.01 4.11
C TYR A 122 1.01 -2.73 5.11
N LEU A 123 1.57 -3.79 5.69
CA LEU A 123 2.72 -3.69 6.60
C LEU A 123 4.01 -3.52 5.78
N MET A 124 4.78 -2.47 6.07
CA MET A 124 6.06 -2.18 5.43
C MET A 124 7.20 -2.91 6.13
N ALA A 125 8.20 -3.33 5.37
CA ALA A 125 9.41 -3.91 5.92
C ALA A 125 10.13 -2.92 6.85
N ALA A 126 10.76 -3.43 7.90
CA ALA A 126 11.44 -2.59 8.88
C ALA A 126 12.48 -1.66 8.22
N GLY A 127 12.34 -0.35 8.48
CA GLY A 127 13.23 0.68 7.90
C GLY A 127 13.02 0.96 6.41
N SER A 128 12.01 0.37 5.76
CA SER A 128 11.72 0.57 4.35
C SER A 128 10.51 1.47 4.11
N THR A 129 10.58 2.29 3.05
CA THR A 129 9.45 3.04 2.50
C THR A 129 8.97 2.50 1.15
N THR A 130 9.62 1.46 0.62
CA THR A 130 9.36 0.95 -0.75
C THR A 130 9.16 -0.56 -0.80
N LYS A 131 9.19 -1.25 0.33
CA LYS A 131 9.08 -2.72 0.40
C LYS A 131 8.09 -3.15 1.47
N TYR A 132 7.21 -4.07 1.14
CA TYR A 132 6.33 -4.72 2.12
C TYR A 132 7.09 -5.72 3.00
N GLU A 133 6.57 -5.99 4.19
CA GLU A 133 7.08 -7.06 5.04
C GLU A 133 6.65 -8.42 4.49
N MET A 134 7.63 -9.19 4.00
CA MET A 134 7.37 -10.53 3.48
C MET A 134 7.36 -11.57 4.61
N LEU A 135 6.15 -11.98 5.02
CA LEU A 135 5.95 -12.97 6.06
C LEU A 135 6.14 -14.41 5.52
N LYS A 136 7.15 -15.11 6.01
CA LYS A 136 7.41 -16.53 5.69
C LYS A 136 6.88 -17.41 6.82
N LEU A 137 5.63 -17.83 6.70
CA LEU A 137 4.91 -18.48 7.81
C LEU A 137 4.91 -20.02 7.78
N LEU A 138 5.56 -20.65 6.80
CA LEU A 138 5.76 -22.09 6.83
C LEU A 138 6.55 -22.46 8.10
N ASN A 139 5.94 -23.29 8.95
CA ASN A 139 6.48 -23.67 10.26
C ASN A 139 6.73 -22.48 11.19
N ALA A 140 5.87 -21.45 11.14
CA ALA A 140 5.85 -20.33 12.06
C ALA A 140 4.40 -20.00 12.50
N GLU A 141 4.26 -19.08 13.45
CA GLU A 141 2.98 -18.60 13.97
C GLU A 141 2.81 -17.10 13.67
N PHE A 142 1.58 -16.67 13.46
CA PHE A 142 1.19 -15.27 13.42
C PHE A 142 0.07 -15.02 14.43
N THR A 143 0.24 -14.03 15.29
CA THR A 143 -0.67 -13.73 16.41
C THR A 143 -0.93 -12.23 16.46
N PHE A 144 -2.17 -11.85 16.77
CA PHE A 144 -2.60 -10.46 16.92
C PHE A 144 -3.78 -10.36 17.89
N ASP A 145 -3.91 -9.19 18.51
CA ASP A 145 -5.09 -8.82 19.29
C ASP A 145 -6.03 -7.97 18.42
N VAL A 146 -7.35 -8.11 18.64
CA VAL A 146 -8.35 -7.34 17.91
C VAL A 146 -9.49 -6.89 18.83
N ASP A 147 -9.86 -5.62 18.72
CA ASP A 147 -11.05 -5.06 19.34
C ASP A 147 -12.14 -4.86 18.28
N VAL A 148 -13.17 -5.71 18.34
CA VAL A 148 -14.35 -5.65 17.45
C VAL A 148 -15.60 -5.11 18.18
N SER A 149 -15.45 -4.54 19.38
CA SER A 149 -16.58 -4.04 20.20
C SER A 149 -17.44 -2.99 19.49
N ASN A 150 -16.84 -2.25 18.56
CA ASN A 150 -17.51 -1.21 17.76
C ASN A 150 -17.70 -1.60 16.28
N LEU A 151 -17.64 -2.91 15.97
CA LEU A 151 -17.84 -3.43 14.62
C LEU A 151 -19.21 -4.15 14.52
N PRO A 152 -20.32 -3.43 14.27
CA PRO A 152 -21.64 -4.03 14.16
C PRO A 152 -21.80 -4.94 12.93
N CYS A 153 -22.93 -5.66 12.88
CA CYS A 153 -23.32 -6.48 11.74
C CYS A 153 -23.28 -5.71 10.42
N GLY A 154 -22.84 -6.39 9.35
CA GLY A 154 -22.73 -5.80 8.00
C GLY A 154 -21.39 -5.13 7.72
N LEU A 155 -20.48 -5.07 8.70
CA LEU A 155 -19.11 -4.61 8.54
C LEU A 155 -18.11 -5.76 8.63
N ASN A 156 -16.91 -5.54 8.10
CA ASN A 156 -15.82 -6.50 8.14
C ASN A 156 -14.50 -5.79 8.51
N GLY A 157 -13.89 -6.21 9.61
CA GLY A 157 -12.54 -5.82 10.00
C GLY A 157 -11.62 -7.01 9.73
N ALA A 158 -10.86 -6.95 8.64
CA ALA A 158 -10.09 -8.08 8.15
C ALA A 158 -8.57 -7.90 8.36
N LEU A 159 -7.93 -8.99 8.77
CA LEU A 159 -6.49 -9.18 8.72
C LEU A 159 -6.22 -10.49 7.98
N TYR A 160 -5.34 -10.44 6.98
CA TYR A 160 -5.13 -11.53 6.03
C TYR A 160 -3.76 -11.38 5.35
N LEU A 161 -3.36 -12.42 4.62
CA LEU A 161 -2.13 -12.45 3.84
C LEU A 161 -2.48 -12.52 2.36
N SER A 162 -1.64 -11.92 1.52
CA SER A 162 -1.73 -11.99 0.06
C SER A 162 -0.34 -12.22 -0.53
N GLU A 163 -0.26 -13.00 -1.60
CA GLU A 163 0.98 -13.26 -2.34
C GLU A 163 1.33 -12.08 -3.26
N MET A 164 1.50 -10.89 -2.67
CA MET A 164 1.97 -9.69 -3.36
C MET A 164 3.49 -9.72 -3.53
N GLN A 165 3.99 -9.05 -4.57
CA GLN A 165 5.42 -8.82 -4.73
C GLN A 165 5.92 -7.82 -3.69
N GLU A 166 7.17 -7.97 -3.24
CA GLU A 166 7.76 -7.14 -2.18
C GLU A 166 7.81 -5.66 -2.55
N ASP A 167 8.09 -5.35 -3.82
CA ASP A 167 8.40 -4.02 -4.34
C ASP A 167 7.34 -3.46 -5.31
N ASP A 168 6.28 -4.21 -5.58
CA ASP A 168 5.30 -3.82 -6.60
C ASP A 168 4.04 -3.17 -6.02
N SER A 169 3.52 -2.21 -6.76
CA SER A 169 2.30 -1.45 -6.48
C SER A 169 1.04 -2.12 -7.07
N ILE A 170 1.06 -3.44 -7.29
CA ILE A 170 -0.02 -4.14 -7.98
C ILE A 170 -1.00 -4.82 -7.01
N LEU A 171 -2.07 -4.04 -6.78
CA LEU A 171 -3.46 -4.33 -6.42
C LEU A 171 -3.98 -5.79 -6.49
N LEU A 172 -4.57 -6.27 -5.38
CA LEU A 172 -5.85 -7.00 -5.36
C LEU A 172 -6.55 -6.95 -3.98
N LEU A 173 -7.88 -7.04 -4.01
CA LEU A 173 -8.91 -6.52 -3.09
C LEU A 173 -8.89 -6.97 -1.60
N LEU A 174 -9.29 -6.01 -0.74
CA LEU A 174 -10.32 -6.20 0.30
C LEU A 174 -11.39 -5.10 0.20
N THR A 175 -12.62 -5.45 0.50
CA THR A 175 -13.69 -4.51 0.91
C THR A 175 -13.79 -4.46 2.41
#